data_AF-A0A433DFK2-F1
#
_entry.id   AF-A0A433DFK2-F1
#
_cell.length_a   1.000
_cell.length_b   1.000
_cell.length_c   1.000
_cell.angle_alpha   90.00
_cell.angle_beta   90.00
_cell.angle_gamma   90.00
#
_symmetry.space_group_name_H-M   'P 1'
#
loop_
_entity.id
_entity.type
_entity.pdbx_description
1 polymer ?
#
loop_
_entity_poly.entity_id
_entity_poly.type
_entity_poly.pdbx_seq_one_letter_code
_entity_poly.pdbx_strand_id
1 'polypeptide(L)'
;MGGEQEQDQYALITGFEPRTKAIPPGSLFLATFSASNFLIQQSSVPLTIMSFFMPKGIKPIYPLPHVSNTPEIPVEYVPVLNIVPALHQTTITNDVAAPRSYKYFFHVGVGNRDGVKVETIAHRTGYYKPDNQNFIPPGGNVVGYEDHQNLYQTKIDVEALVKHFKTKTSKDGIALSRDAGRYLCEFIYYVSMAEGYKTDDKVVLFVHVPPEGEPYSIEESREIIQEIITWVVTHY
;
A
#
# COMPACT_ATOMS: atom_id res chain seq x y z
N MET A 1 -24.11 17.81 -22.12
CA MET A 1 -23.95 16.81 -21.04
C MET A 1 -22.46 16.59 -20.89
N GLY A 2 -21.87 17.25 -19.90
CA GLY A 2 -20.42 17.18 -19.65
C GLY A 2 -20.04 15.75 -19.32
N GLY A 3 -19.12 15.18 -20.08
CA GLY A 3 -18.45 13.97 -19.64
C GLY A 3 -17.70 14.30 -18.36
N GLU A 4 -17.99 13.59 -17.28
CA GLU A 4 -17.07 13.53 -16.15
C GLU A 4 -15.70 13.13 -16.73
N GLN A 5 -14.76 14.06 -16.70
CA GLN A 5 -13.37 13.73 -16.99
C GLN A 5 -12.96 12.76 -15.90
N GLU A 6 -12.64 11.54 -16.30
CA GLU A 6 -12.10 10.51 -15.42
C GLU A 6 -10.82 11.08 -14.78
N GLN A 7 -10.93 11.40 -13.49
CA GLN A 7 -9.85 12.08 -12.77
C GLN A 7 -8.78 11.03 -12.46
N ASP A 8 -7.56 11.24 -12.97
CA ASP A 8 -6.42 10.38 -12.66
C ASP A 8 -6.31 10.18 -11.14
N GLN A 9 -6.29 8.92 -10.72
CA GLN A 9 -6.10 8.56 -9.31
C GLN A 9 -4.64 8.21 -9.08
N TYR A 10 -4.18 8.37 -7.84
CA TYR A 10 -2.77 8.17 -7.51
C TYR A 10 -2.61 7.25 -6.31
N ALA A 11 -1.60 6.40 -6.39
CA ALA A 11 -1.22 5.47 -5.33
C ALA A 11 0.15 5.86 -4.76
N LEU A 12 0.23 5.90 -3.44
CA LEU A 12 1.47 5.96 -2.68
C LEU A 12 1.78 4.57 -2.16
N ILE A 13 3.03 4.13 -2.31
CA ILE A 13 3.51 2.87 -1.76
C ILE A 13 4.68 3.17 -0.84
N THR A 14 4.61 2.78 0.42
CA THR A 14 5.71 2.98 1.38
C THR A 14 6.20 1.65 1.91
N GLY A 15 7.43 1.62 2.39
CA GLY A 15 7.94 0.51 3.20
C GLY A 15 8.84 1.00 4.31
N PHE A 16 9.56 0.10 4.95
CA PHE A 16 10.39 0.42 6.10
C PHE A 16 11.88 0.36 5.79
N GLU A 17 12.63 1.27 6.41
CA GLU A 17 14.07 1.12 6.58
C GLU A 17 14.42 -0.17 7.37
N PRO A 18 15.66 -0.65 7.33
CA PRO A 18 16.08 -1.78 8.16
C PRO A 18 15.94 -1.50 9.67
N ARG A 19 15.48 -2.51 10.42
CA ARG A 19 15.36 -2.46 11.90
C ARG A 19 16.70 -2.33 12.62
N THR A 20 17.83 -2.63 11.97
CA THR A 20 19.15 -2.45 12.58
C THR A 20 20.13 -1.91 11.56
N LYS A 21 20.97 -0.94 11.97
CA LYS A 21 22.06 -0.37 11.16
C LYS A 21 23.09 -1.41 10.68
N ALA A 22 23.03 -2.64 11.19
CA ALA A 22 23.92 -3.74 10.85
C ALA A 22 23.50 -4.53 9.59
N ILE A 23 22.27 -4.31 9.08
CA ILE A 23 21.85 -4.87 7.79
C ILE A 23 22.29 -3.87 6.71
N PRO A 24 23.03 -4.30 5.67
CA PRO A 24 23.49 -3.40 4.63
C PRO A 24 22.31 -2.67 3.95
N PRO A 25 22.52 -1.45 3.43
CA PRO A 25 21.48 -0.70 2.73
C PRO A 25 20.99 -1.50 1.51
N GLY A 26 19.72 -1.89 1.56
CA GLY A 26 19.10 -2.86 0.67
C GLY A 26 17.97 -3.57 1.41
N SER A 27 17.06 -2.80 2.04
CA SER A 27 15.87 -3.35 2.69
C SER A 27 15.11 -4.22 1.69
N LEU A 28 14.40 -5.28 2.13
CA LEU A 28 13.52 -6.06 1.26
C LEU A 28 12.54 -5.15 0.49
N PHE A 29 12.16 -4.02 1.06
CA PHE A 29 11.38 -3.00 0.38
C PHE A 29 12.16 -2.39 -0.79
N LEU A 30 13.41 -1.95 -0.62
CA LEU A 30 14.26 -1.56 -1.75
C LEU A 30 14.52 -2.76 -2.68
N ALA A 31 14.77 -3.99 -2.26
CA ALA A 31 14.92 -5.09 -3.21
C ALA A 31 13.66 -5.29 -4.07
N THR A 32 12.47 -5.14 -3.46
CA THR A 32 11.18 -5.29 -4.14
C THR A 32 10.80 -4.07 -5.00
N PHE A 33 11.19 -2.85 -4.59
CA PHE A 33 10.74 -1.58 -5.17
C PHE A 33 11.87 -0.64 -5.69
N SER A 34 13.14 -0.99 -5.51
CA SER A 34 14.31 -0.20 -5.95
C SER A 34 14.51 -0.34 -7.44
N ALA A 35 14.53 0.82 -8.08
CA ALA A 35 15.08 1.07 -9.40
C ALA A 35 14.54 0.17 -10.53
N SER A 36 13.24 0.26 -10.79
CA SER A 36 12.70 0.29 -12.14
C SER A 36 11.30 0.88 -12.06
N ASN A 37 11.02 1.86 -12.92
CA ASN A 37 9.71 2.48 -13.06
C ASN A 37 8.60 1.43 -12.88
N PHE A 38 7.70 1.64 -11.93
CA PHE A 38 6.42 0.94 -11.88
C PHE A 38 5.61 1.37 -13.12
N LEU A 39 5.99 0.83 -14.26
CA LEU A 39 5.18 0.74 -15.45
C LEU A 39 4.73 -0.72 -15.48
N ILE A 40 3.44 -0.94 -15.23
CA ILE A 40 2.82 -2.23 -15.51
C ILE A 40 2.90 -2.41 -17.02
N GLN A 41 3.93 -3.11 -17.47
CA GLN A 41 4.13 -3.44 -18.87
C GLN A 41 3.32 -4.70 -19.17
N GLN A 42 2.18 -4.57 -19.84
CA GLN A 42 1.62 -5.70 -20.56
C GLN A 42 2.38 -5.88 -21.88
N SER A 43 2.90 -7.09 -22.11
CA SER A 43 3.54 -7.48 -23.36
C SER A 43 2.51 -7.72 -24.48
N SER A 44 2.53 -6.80 -25.45
CA SER A 44 2.57 -7.03 -26.92
C SER A 44 1.54 -7.95 -27.60
N VAL A 45 0.68 -7.32 -28.42
CA VAL A 45 0.43 -7.74 -29.81
C VAL A 45 0.37 -6.47 -30.69
N PRO A 46 1.05 -6.40 -31.85
CA PRO A 46 1.28 -5.13 -32.55
C PRO A 46 0.11 -4.78 -33.48
N LEU A 47 -0.20 -3.49 -33.64
CA LEU A 47 -1.10 -3.02 -34.68
C LEU A 47 -0.58 -1.76 -35.34
N THR A 48 0.16 -1.97 -36.42
CA THR A 48 0.21 -1.02 -37.53
C THR A 48 -1.08 -1.22 -38.35
N ILE A 49 -1.96 -0.21 -38.28
CA ILE A 49 -2.97 0.21 -39.26
C ILE A 49 -3.72 -0.90 -40.02
N MET A 50 -5.01 -1.08 -39.73
CA MET A 50 -6.04 -1.00 -40.77
C MET A 50 -7.44 -0.78 -40.17
N SER A 51 -8.25 -0.11 -40.96
CA SER A 51 -9.48 0.58 -40.64
C SER A 51 -10.73 -0.32 -40.65
N PHE A 52 -11.84 0.28 -40.19
CA PHE A 52 -13.25 -0.01 -40.48
C PHE A 52 -14.09 -0.89 -39.53
N PHE A 53 -15.26 -0.30 -39.22
CA PHE A 53 -16.50 -0.81 -38.59
C PHE A 53 -16.54 -0.98 -37.06
N MET A 54 -17.07 0.07 -36.42
CA MET A 54 -17.77 -0.03 -35.12
C MET A 54 -19.03 -0.90 -35.24
N PRO A 55 -19.38 -1.62 -34.16
CA PRO A 55 -20.67 -1.39 -33.51
C PRO A 55 -20.50 -0.79 -32.11
N LYS A 56 -21.52 -0.04 -31.71
CA LYS A 56 -21.63 0.73 -30.46
C LYS A 56 -21.56 -0.17 -29.23
N GLY A 57 -20.83 0.25 -28.19
CA GLY A 57 -21.15 -0.17 -26.83
C GLY A 57 -20.00 -0.55 -25.88
N ILE A 58 -18.79 0.02 -25.95
CA ILE A 58 -17.77 -0.16 -24.90
C ILE A 58 -17.00 1.16 -24.73
N LYS A 59 -16.90 1.66 -23.49
CA LYS A 59 -16.11 2.86 -23.13
C LYS A 59 -14.60 2.54 -23.11
N PRO A 60 -13.74 3.55 -23.37
CA PRO A 60 -12.32 3.36 -23.61
C PRO A 60 -11.49 3.19 -22.33
N ILE A 61 -10.44 2.37 -22.47
CA ILE A 61 -9.13 2.31 -21.81
C ILE A 61 -8.92 3.27 -20.62
N TYR A 62 -8.82 2.71 -19.41
CA TYR A 62 -8.41 3.40 -18.17
C TYR A 62 -6.90 3.71 -18.19
N PRO A 63 -6.47 4.96 -17.96
CA PRO A 63 -5.07 5.26 -17.65
C PRO A 63 -4.72 4.75 -16.24
N LEU A 64 -3.60 4.03 -16.13
CA LEU A 64 -3.08 3.51 -14.87
C LEU A 64 -2.54 4.65 -13.97
N PRO A 65 -2.67 4.54 -12.63
CA PRO A 65 -2.17 5.55 -11.71
C PRO A 65 -0.64 5.67 -11.79
N HIS A 66 -0.13 6.88 -11.98
CA HIS A 66 1.30 7.18 -11.90
C HIS A 66 1.79 6.95 -10.45
N VAL A 67 2.48 5.85 -10.21
CA VAL A 67 3.15 5.55 -8.93
C VAL A 67 4.33 6.51 -8.78
N SER A 68 4.16 7.62 -8.06
CA SER A 68 5.23 8.59 -7.81
C SER A 68 5.82 8.41 -6.41
N ASN A 69 7.09 8.00 -6.38
CA ASN A 69 8.00 7.87 -5.24
C ASN A 69 7.57 6.92 -4.12
N THR A 70 8.41 5.91 -3.84
CA THR A 70 8.25 4.93 -2.77
C THR A 70 9.10 5.32 -1.55
N PRO A 71 8.60 6.13 -0.59
CA PRO A 71 9.40 6.52 0.55
C PRO A 71 9.65 5.32 1.49
N GLU A 72 10.90 5.20 1.94
CA GLU A 72 11.22 4.39 3.11
C GLU A 72 10.89 5.16 4.38
N ILE A 73 10.19 4.49 5.30
CA ILE A 73 9.77 5.03 6.58
C ILE A 73 10.73 4.47 7.64
N PRO A 74 11.31 5.33 8.51
CA PRO A 74 12.12 4.86 9.61
C PRO A 74 11.33 3.91 10.53
N VAL A 75 12.02 2.89 11.06
CA VAL A 75 11.44 1.99 12.09
C VAL A 75 11.48 2.68 13.45
N GLU A 76 10.76 3.80 13.55
CA GLU A 76 10.75 4.73 14.67
C GLU A 76 9.36 5.34 14.83
N TYR A 77 8.81 5.37 16.05
CA TYR A 77 7.41 5.78 16.27
C TYR A 77 7.20 7.27 16.01
N VAL A 78 8.13 8.12 16.47
CA VAL A 78 8.01 9.58 16.34
C VAL A 78 8.05 10.02 14.88
N PRO A 79 8.97 9.55 14.02
CA PRO A 79 8.90 9.81 12.59
C PRO A 79 7.58 9.39 11.95
N VAL A 80 7.00 8.24 12.30
CA VAL A 80 5.70 7.82 11.74
C VAL A 80 4.59 8.82 12.04
N LEU A 81 4.52 9.35 13.27
CA LEU A 81 3.54 10.36 13.67
C LEU A 81 3.64 11.68 12.90
N ASN A 82 4.79 11.96 12.27
CA ASN A 82 5.00 13.19 11.50
C ASN A 82 4.89 12.95 9.99
N ILE A 83 5.50 11.87 9.49
CA ILE A 83 5.63 11.58 8.07
C ILE A 83 4.28 11.14 7.49
N VAL A 84 3.56 10.23 8.15
CA VAL A 84 2.32 9.66 7.58
C VAL A 84 1.23 10.71 7.41
N PRO A 85 0.92 11.57 8.41
CA PRO A 85 -0.05 12.64 8.20
C PRO A 85 0.35 13.61 7.08
N ALA A 86 1.64 13.92 6.94
CA ALA A 86 2.13 14.77 5.87
C ALA A 86 1.96 14.12 4.47
N LEU A 87 2.17 12.80 4.36
CA LEU A 87 1.93 12.05 3.13
C LEU A 87 0.46 12.07 2.72
N HIS A 88 -0.47 11.94 3.67
CA HIS A 88 -1.92 12.06 3.42
C HIS A 88 -2.34 13.47 2.96
N GLN A 89 -1.60 14.49 3.38
CA GLN A 89 -1.84 15.90 3.00
C GLN A 89 -1.11 16.33 1.74
N THR A 90 -0.30 15.45 1.14
CA THR A 90 0.54 15.79 -0.02
C THR A 90 -0.32 16.00 -1.28
N THR A 91 -0.08 17.13 -1.94
CA THR A 91 -0.60 17.41 -3.29
C THR A 91 0.48 17.05 -4.32
N ILE A 92 0.11 16.22 -5.29
CA ILE A 92 0.97 15.62 -6.32
C ILE A 92 1.19 16.58 -7.48
N THR A 93 0.18 17.37 -7.84
CA THR A 93 0.28 18.34 -8.94
C THR A 93 0.49 19.75 -8.40
N ASN A 94 1.38 20.50 -9.05
CA ASN A 94 1.53 21.95 -8.83
C ASN A 94 0.39 22.77 -9.45
N ASP A 95 -0.62 22.11 -10.01
CA ASP A 95 -1.80 22.76 -10.57
C ASP A 95 -2.71 23.23 -9.44
N VAL A 96 -2.60 24.51 -9.10
CA VAL A 96 -3.40 25.17 -8.05
C VAL A 96 -4.90 25.15 -8.38
N ALA A 97 -5.28 25.03 -9.65
CA ALA A 97 -6.68 25.00 -10.08
C ALA A 97 -7.32 23.60 -9.92
N ALA A 98 -6.50 22.54 -9.86
CA ALA A 98 -6.94 21.17 -9.69
C ALA A 98 -5.90 20.36 -8.88
N PRO A 99 -5.78 20.62 -7.56
CA PRO A 99 -4.83 19.91 -6.71
C PRO A 99 -5.19 18.42 -6.68
N ARG A 100 -4.25 17.56 -7.06
CA ARG A 100 -4.42 16.10 -7.01
C ARG A 100 -3.71 15.55 -5.78
N SER A 101 -4.34 14.65 -5.05
CA SER A 101 -3.74 13.97 -3.89
C SER A 101 -3.74 12.45 -4.10
N TYR A 102 -3.00 11.73 -3.26
CA TYR A 102 -3.07 10.28 -3.26
C TYR A 102 -4.45 9.82 -2.83
N LYS A 103 -5.03 8.87 -3.58
CA LYS A 103 -6.25 8.17 -3.19
C LYS A 103 -5.92 6.87 -2.46
N TYR A 104 -4.89 6.17 -2.93
CA TYR A 104 -4.49 4.87 -2.39
C TYR A 104 -3.19 4.99 -1.61
N PHE A 105 -3.14 4.35 -0.45
CA PHE A 105 -1.97 4.27 0.42
C PHE A 105 -1.69 2.80 0.73
N PHE A 106 -0.63 2.27 0.14
CA PHE A 106 -0.17 0.91 0.36
C PHE A 106 1.07 0.96 1.23
N HIS A 107 1.02 0.31 2.39
CA HIS A 107 2.15 0.17 3.29
C HIS A 107 2.62 -1.29 3.26
N VAL A 108 3.91 -1.50 3.02
CA VAL A 108 4.49 -2.84 2.92
C VAL A 108 5.51 -3.04 4.03
N GLY A 109 5.34 -4.10 4.82
CA GLY A 109 6.25 -4.48 5.89
C GLY A 109 6.71 -5.92 5.74
N VAL A 110 7.83 -6.25 6.39
CA VAL A 110 8.31 -7.65 6.46
C VAL A 110 7.59 -8.37 7.59
N GLY A 111 6.95 -9.48 7.27
CA GLY A 111 6.22 -10.36 8.18
C GLY A 111 6.89 -11.72 8.36
N ASN A 112 6.06 -12.73 8.65
CA ASN A 112 6.50 -14.10 8.87
C ASN A 112 6.72 -14.87 7.54
N ARG A 113 7.35 -16.04 7.63
CA ARG A 113 7.68 -16.91 6.47
C ARG A 113 6.48 -17.67 5.89
N ASP A 114 5.28 -17.53 6.46
CA ASP A 114 4.08 -18.28 6.08
C ASP A 114 3.28 -17.61 4.94
N GLY A 115 3.93 -16.73 4.19
CA GLY A 115 3.40 -16.08 3.00
C GLY A 115 3.04 -14.61 3.21
N VAL A 116 2.29 -14.06 2.26
CA VAL A 116 1.81 -12.68 2.26
C VAL A 116 0.55 -12.56 3.11
N LYS A 117 0.53 -11.60 4.04
CA LYS A 117 -0.65 -11.27 4.84
C LYS A 117 -1.21 -9.91 4.45
N VAL A 118 -2.49 -9.87 4.15
CA VAL A 118 -3.21 -8.64 3.83
C VAL A 118 -4.00 -8.22 5.07
N GLU A 119 -3.60 -7.11 5.68
CA GLU A 119 -4.13 -6.70 6.98
C GLU A 119 -5.51 -6.04 6.84
N THR A 120 -6.41 -6.41 7.75
CA THR A 120 -7.81 -5.97 7.72
C THR A 120 -8.18 -5.04 8.85
N ILE A 121 -7.41 -5.03 9.95
CA ILE A 121 -7.71 -4.25 11.16
C ILE A 121 -6.44 -3.57 11.66
N ALA A 122 -6.56 -2.29 11.97
CA ALA A 122 -5.53 -1.48 12.58
C ALA A 122 -5.89 -1.13 14.04
N HIS A 123 -4.95 -1.25 14.98
CA HIS A 123 -5.18 -1.08 16.42
C HIS A 123 -4.48 0.15 16.99
N ARG A 124 -5.15 0.93 17.84
CA ARG A 124 -4.55 2.11 18.49
C ARG A 124 -3.56 1.79 19.62
N THR A 125 -3.62 0.58 20.16
CA THR A 125 -3.00 0.26 21.46
C THR A 125 -2.21 -1.06 21.41
N GLY A 126 -1.24 -1.21 22.29
CA GLY A 126 -0.44 -2.42 22.49
C GLY A 126 1.05 -2.29 22.15
N TYR A 127 1.54 -1.07 21.93
CA TYR A 127 2.89 -0.81 21.43
C TYR A 127 3.94 -0.78 22.55
N TYR A 128 4.41 -1.95 22.97
CA TYR A 128 5.39 -2.08 24.07
C TYR A 128 6.81 -2.47 23.62
N LYS A 129 7.04 -2.58 22.30
CA LYS A 129 8.34 -2.94 21.74
C LYS A 129 9.15 -1.67 21.44
N PRO A 130 10.43 -1.59 21.85
CA PRO A 130 11.29 -0.45 21.55
C PRO A 130 11.59 -0.38 20.05
N ASP A 131 11.60 0.84 19.53
CA ASP A 131 12.00 1.14 18.16
C ASP A 131 13.53 1.27 17.99
N ASN A 132 14.00 1.71 16.82
CA ASN A 132 15.43 1.85 16.54
C ASN A 132 16.15 2.89 17.42
N GLN A 133 15.42 3.78 18.09
CA GLN A 133 15.95 4.76 19.06
C GLN A 133 15.71 4.32 20.51
N ASN A 134 15.30 3.06 20.74
CA ASN A 134 14.88 2.53 22.03
C ASN A 134 13.66 3.26 22.63
N PHE A 135 12.87 3.94 21.81
CA PHE A 135 11.67 4.62 22.26
C PHE A 135 10.48 3.67 22.29
N ILE A 136 9.62 3.82 23.30
CA ILE A 136 8.35 3.10 23.46
C ILE A 136 7.26 4.16 23.67
N PRO A 137 6.15 4.13 22.91
CA PRO A 137 5.05 5.07 23.09
C PRO A 137 4.48 5.00 24.52
N PRO A 138 4.24 6.13 25.18
CA PRO A 138 3.62 6.18 26.51
C PRO A 138 2.30 5.39 26.55
N GLY A 139 2.18 4.49 27.54
CA GLY A 139 1.01 3.63 27.71
C GLY A 139 0.82 2.58 26.60
N GLY A 140 1.73 2.49 25.64
CA GLY A 140 1.60 1.63 24.46
C GLY A 140 0.52 2.10 23.49
N ASN A 141 0.25 3.40 23.42
CA ASN A 141 -0.79 4.00 22.58
C ASN A 141 -0.19 4.82 21.42
N VAL A 142 -0.95 5.00 20.34
CA VAL A 142 -0.63 6.01 19.31
C VAL A 142 -0.88 7.41 19.89
N VAL A 143 0.20 8.12 20.20
CA VAL A 143 0.17 9.47 20.80
C VAL A 143 -0.42 10.48 19.82
N GLY A 144 -1.31 11.35 20.28
CA GLY A 144 -1.98 12.38 19.47
C GLY A 144 -3.25 11.90 18.76
N TYR A 145 -3.66 10.65 18.99
CA TYR A 145 -4.87 10.03 18.44
C TYR A 145 -5.83 9.57 19.55
N GLU A 146 -5.78 10.20 20.72
CA GLU A 146 -6.54 9.80 21.92
C GLU A 146 -8.06 9.92 21.76
N ASP A 147 -8.54 10.76 20.86
CA ASP A 147 -9.95 10.96 20.49
C ASP A 147 -10.41 10.07 19.31
N HIS A 148 -9.48 9.34 18.66
CA HIS A 148 -9.79 8.44 17.56
C HIS A 148 -10.23 7.05 18.07
N GLN A 149 -10.99 6.33 17.24
CA GLN A 149 -11.45 4.97 17.55
C GLN A 149 -10.29 3.99 17.79
N ASN A 150 -10.47 3.04 18.71
CA ASN A 150 -9.42 2.08 19.05
C ASN A 150 -9.06 1.12 17.91
N LEU A 151 -9.98 0.92 16.95
CA LEU A 151 -9.86 -0.03 15.86
C LEU A 151 -10.35 0.60 14.57
N TYR A 152 -9.57 0.51 13.49
CA TYR A 152 -10.03 0.80 12.14
C TYR A 152 -10.05 -0.49 11.32
N GLN A 153 -11.11 -0.70 10.52
CA GLN A 153 -11.18 -1.82 9.59
C GLN A 153 -11.01 -1.30 8.16
N THR A 154 -10.27 -2.00 7.31
CA THR A 154 -10.17 -1.61 5.89
C THR A 154 -11.53 -1.74 5.20
N LYS A 155 -11.84 -0.81 4.29
CA LYS A 155 -13.04 -0.92 3.43
C LYS A 155 -12.85 -1.94 2.30
N ILE A 156 -11.64 -2.44 2.11
CA ILE A 156 -11.31 -3.43 1.09
C ILE A 156 -11.86 -4.80 1.51
N ASP A 157 -12.60 -5.44 0.61
CA ASP A 157 -12.99 -6.85 0.70
C ASP A 157 -11.76 -7.74 0.46
N VAL A 158 -10.97 -7.92 1.52
CA VAL A 158 -9.76 -8.73 1.49
C VAL A 158 -10.08 -10.21 1.28
N GLU A 159 -11.27 -10.67 1.66
CA GLU A 159 -11.70 -12.05 1.38
C GLU A 159 -11.85 -12.29 -0.12
N ALA A 160 -12.49 -11.35 -0.83
CA ALA A 160 -12.60 -11.38 -2.28
C ALA A 160 -11.23 -11.27 -2.96
N LEU A 161 -10.33 -10.42 -2.47
CA LEU A 161 -8.95 -10.34 -2.95
C LEU A 161 -8.21 -11.68 -2.79
N VAL A 162 -8.25 -12.29 -1.60
CA VAL A 162 -7.61 -13.59 -1.36
C VAL A 162 -8.21 -14.66 -2.27
N LYS A 163 -9.53 -14.66 -2.45
CA LYS A 163 -10.21 -15.58 -3.38
C LYS A 163 -9.74 -15.38 -4.82
N HIS A 164 -9.59 -14.13 -5.26
CA HIS A 164 -9.06 -13.80 -6.59
C HIS A 164 -7.67 -14.43 -6.81
N PHE A 165 -6.76 -14.29 -5.84
CA PHE A 165 -5.44 -14.92 -5.91
C PHE A 165 -5.50 -16.46 -5.99
N LYS A 166 -6.32 -17.09 -5.14
CA LYS A 166 -6.53 -18.54 -5.19
C LYS A 166 -7.00 -19.02 -6.57
N THR A 167 -7.86 -18.25 -7.23
CA THR A 167 -8.37 -18.60 -8.56
C THR A 167 -7.38 -18.33 -9.70
N LYS A 168 -6.54 -17.29 -9.58
CA LYS A 168 -5.71 -16.79 -10.68
C LYS A 168 -4.29 -17.35 -10.67
N THR A 169 -3.68 -17.59 -9.50
CA THR A 169 -2.23 -17.78 -9.41
C THR A 169 -1.79 -19.12 -8.82
N SER A 170 -2.70 -19.99 -8.38
CA SER A 170 -2.39 -21.23 -7.63
C SER A 170 -1.50 -21.04 -6.38
N LYS A 171 -1.25 -19.78 -5.97
CA LYS A 171 -0.42 -19.44 -4.80
C LYS A 171 -1.32 -19.44 -3.56
N ASP A 172 -1.16 -20.44 -2.70
CA ASP A 172 -1.92 -20.57 -1.44
C ASP A 172 -1.38 -19.71 -0.29
N GLY A 173 -0.20 -19.10 -0.46
CA GLY A 173 0.45 -18.31 0.59
C GLY A 173 -0.01 -16.85 0.66
N ILE A 174 -1.20 -16.50 0.15
CA ILE A 174 -1.81 -15.19 0.39
C ILE A 174 -3.03 -15.38 1.28
N ALA A 175 -3.03 -14.69 2.42
CA ALA A 175 -4.10 -14.77 3.40
C ALA A 175 -4.46 -13.40 3.95
N LEU A 176 -5.70 -13.25 4.40
CA LEU A 176 -6.09 -12.11 5.22
C LEU A 176 -5.49 -12.25 6.63
N SER A 177 -5.23 -11.13 7.27
CA SER A 177 -4.79 -11.05 8.67
C SER A 177 -5.55 -9.95 9.39
N ARG A 178 -5.79 -10.14 10.69
CA ARG A 178 -6.46 -9.18 11.58
C ARG A 178 -5.49 -8.60 12.62
N ASP A 179 -4.21 -8.89 12.50
CA ASP A 179 -3.18 -8.49 13.46
C ASP A 179 -1.88 -8.23 12.71
N ALA A 180 -1.57 -6.96 12.49
CA ALA A 180 -0.34 -6.52 11.83
C ALA A 180 0.87 -6.57 12.79
N GLY A 181 0.67 -7.07 14.01
CA GLY A 181 1.68 -7.14 15.06
C GLY A 181 1.91 -5.77 15.70
N ARG A 182 1.69 -5.68 17.02
CA ARG A 182 1.82 -4.45 17.82
C ARG A 182 3.26 -3.91 17.92
N TYR A 183 3.75 -3.38 16.80
CA TYR A 183 5.02 -2.71 16.56
C TYR A 183 4.81 -1.66 15.43
N LEU A 184 5.86 -1.28 14.70
CA LEU A 184 5.80 -0.24 13.69
C LEU A 184 4.91 -0.55 12.47
N CYS A 185 4.77 -1.81 12.05
CA CYS A 185 3.86 -2.20 10.96
C CYS A 185 2.40 -1.88 11.29
N GLU A 186 1.94 -2.29 12.48
CA GLU A 186 0.60 -1.91 12.96
C GLU A 186 0.51 -0.41 13.22
N PHE A 187 1.56 0.22 13.75
CA PHE A 187 1.55 1.63 14.09
C PHE A 187 1.38 2.54 12.87
N ILE A 188 2.14 2.30 11.79
CA ILE A 188 1.96 3.02 10.53
C ILE A 188 0.59 2.73 9.91
N TYR A 189 0.12 1.48 10.01
CA TYR A 189 -1.19 1.12 9.49
C TYR A 189 -2.30 1.86 10.23
N TYR A 190 -2.25 1.92 11.56
CA TYR A 190 -3.22 2.65 12.37
C TYR A 190 -3.19 4.15 12.09
N VAL A 191 -2.00 4.77 12.09
CA VAL A 191 -1.88 6.21 11.79
C VAL A 191 -2.43 6.50 10.40
N SER A 192 -2.07 5.71 9.40
CA SER A 192 -2.55 5.90 8.03
C SER A 192 -4.05 5.68 7.88
N MET A 193 -4.61 4.68 8.58
CA MET A 193 -6.06 4.46 8.62
C MET A 193 -6.77 5.62 9.30
N ALA A 194 -6.26 6.13 10.42
CA ALA A 194 -6.83 7.29 11.10
C ALA A 194 -6.83 8.54 10.21
N GLU A 195 -5.74 8.81 9.49
CA GLU A 195 -5.66 9.90 8.50
C GLU A 195 -6.62 9.68 7.33
N GLY A 196 -6.63 8.47 6.75
CA GLY A 196 -7.50 8.11 5.65
C GLY A 196 -8.98 8.19 6.01
N TYR A 197 -9.37 7.90 7.26
CA TYR A 197 -10.76 8.02 7.71
C TYR A 197 -11.23 9.46 7.90
N LYS A 198 -10.33 10.46 7.89
CA LYS A 198 -10.73 11.88 7.90
C LYS A 198 -11.44 12.27 6.60
N THR A 199 -11.19 11.55 5.50
CA THR A 199 -11.86 11.77 4.21
C THR A 199 -12.31 10.44 3.60
N ASP A 200 -13.60 10.32 3.27
CA ASP A 200 -14.19 9.02 2.85
C ASP A 200 -13.64 8.48 1.51
N ASP A 201 -12.88 9.30 0.76
CA ASP A 201 -12.29 8.96 -0.53
C ASP A 201 -11.01 8.11 -0.43
N LYS A 202 -10.28 8.12 0.71
CA LYS A 202 -8.99 7.41 0.79
C LYS A 202 -9.13 5.91 0.98
N VAL A 203 -8.19 5.17 0.39
CA VAL A 203 -8.08 3.72 0.47
C VAL A 203 -6.74 3.40 1.09
N VAL A 204 -6.73 2.75 2.25
CA VAL A 204 -5.50 2.39 2.97
C VAL A 204 -5.44 0.87 3.13
N LEU A 205 -4.28 0.30 2.79
CA LEU A 205 -4.01 -1.12 2.96
C LEU A 205 -2.59 -1.34 3.46
N PHE A 206 -2.44 -2.25 4.43
CA PHE A 206 -1.14 -2.76 4.84
C PHE A 206 -0.98 -4.21 4.37
N VAL A 207 0.21 -4.53 3.86
CA VAL A 207 0.57 -5.85 3.37
C VAL A 207 1.88 -6.28 4.02
N HIS A 208 1.86 -7.38 4.77
CA HIS A 208 3.07 -8.06 5.17
C HIS A 208 3.54 -8.99 4.04
N VAL A 209 4.78 -8.81 3.63
CA VAL A 209 5.48 -9.75 2.76
C VAL A 209 6.43 -10.62 3.59
N PRO A 210 6.65 -11.88 3.21
CA PRO A 210 7.57 -12.73 3.94
C PRO A 210 9.03 -12.29 3.73
N PRO A 211 10.00 -12.79 4.51
CA PRO A 211 11.41 -12.44 4.36
C PRO A 211 11.95 -12.67 2.94
N GLU A 212 13.02 -11.96 2.59
CA GLU A 212 13.62 -12.06 1.25
C GLU A 212 14.00 -13.48 0.88
N GLY A 213 13.59 -13.92 -0.30
CA GLY A 213 13.91 -15.24 -0.84
C GLY A 213 13.14 -16.39 -0.20
N GLU A 214 12.22 -16.14 0.74
CA GLU A 214 11.52 -17.18 1.47
C GLU A 214 10.07 -16.80 1.84
N PRO A 215 9.04 -17.58 1.43
CA PRO A 215 9.06 -18.69 0.48
C PRO A 215 9.09 -18.23 -0.99
N TYR A 216 9.09 -16.92 -1.22
CA TYR A 216 9.01 -16.31 -2.54
C TYR A 216 10.32 -15.64 -2.91
N SER A 217 10.68 -15.69 -4.19
CA SER A 217 11.72 -14.81 -4.70
C SER A 217 11.30 -13.32 -4.58
N ILE A 218 12.25 -12.41 -4.75
CA ILE A 218 11.95 -10.97 -4.78
C ILE A 218 10.98 -10.66 -5.91
N GLU A 219 11.17 -11.26 -7.09
CA GLU A 219 10.31 -11.10 -8.27
C GLU A 219 8.90 -11.59 -7.98
N GLU A 220 8.75 -12.77 -7.38
CA GLU A 220 7.44 -13.30 -7.01
C GLU A 220 6.73 -12.43 -5.98
N SER A 221 7.47 -11.90 -5.00
CA SER A 221 6.93 -10.97 -4.01
C SER A 221 6.46 -9.67 -4.67
N ARG A 222 7.24 -9.14 -5.63
CA ARG A 222 6.89 -7.96 -6.41
C ARG A 222 5.62 -8.17 -7.23
N GLU A 223 5.52 -9.29 -7.95
CA GLU A 223 4.33 -9.65 -8.74
C GLU A 223 3.08 -9.76 -7.87
N ILE A 224 3.21 -10.40 -6.69
CA ILE A 224 2.10 -10.51 -5.74
C ILE A 224 1.62 -9.12 -5.31
N ILE A 225 2.53 -8.23 -4.92
CA ILE A 225 2.13 -6.89 -4.48
C ILE A 225 1.53 -6.07 -5.63
N GLN A 226 2.08 -6.17 -6.84
CA GLN A 226 1.52 -5.52 -8.02
C GLN A 226 0.10 -5.99 -8.33
N GLU A 227 -0.17 -7.28 -8.21
CA GLU A 227 -1.51 -7.82 -8.40
C GLU A 227 -2.46 -7.38 -7.28
N ILE A 228 -2.00 -7.30 -6.01
CA ILE A 228 -2.79 -6.74 -4.91
C ILE A 228 -3.19 -5.29 -5.21
N ILE A 229 -2.21 -4.46 -5.58
CA ILE A 229 -2.43 -3.04 -5.91
C ILE A 229 -3.40 -2.92 -7.08
N THR A 230 -3.17 -3.68 -8.16
CA THR A 230 -4.03 -3.65 -9.35
C THR A 230 -5.46 -4.05 -9.01
N TRP A 231 -5.64 -5.12 -8.23
CA TRP A 231 -6.95 -5.56 -7.81
C TRP A 231 -7.65 -4.49 -6.95
N VAL A 232 -6.96 -3.87 -5.99
CA VAL A 232 -7.55 -2.83 -5.14
C VAL A 232 -7.95 -1.60 -5.95
N VAL A 233 -7.06 -1.09 -6.80
CA VAL A 233 -7.31 0.11 -7.63
C VAL A 233 -8.47 -0.11 -8.62
N THR A 234 -8.67 -1.34 -9.07
CA THR A 234 -9.77 -1.66 -10.01
C THR A 234 -11.13 -1.85 -9.34
N HIS A 235 -11.19 -2.04 -8.02
CA HIS A 235 -12.42 -2.34 -7.28
C HIS A 235 -12.85 -1.25 -6.28
N TYR A 236 -11.97 -0.30 -5.93
CA TYR A 236 -12.19 0.77 -4.94
C TYR A 236 -11.72 2.11 -5.48
#